data_AF-A0AAE1PFH7-F1
#
_entry.id   AF-A0AAE1PFH7-F1
#
_cell.length_a   1.000
_cell.length_b   1.000
_cell.length_c   1.000
_cell.angle_alpha   90.00
_cell.angle_beta   90.00
_cell.angle_gamma   90.00
#
_symmetry.space_group_name_H-M   'P 1'
#
loop_
_entity.id
_entity.type
_entity.pdbx_description
1 polymer ?
#
loop_
_entity_poly.entity_id
_entity_poly.type
_entity_poly.pdbx_seq_one_letter_code
_entity_poly.pdbx_strand_id
1 'polypeptide(L)'
;METVFEMKIMTSNRFFYIAREIEAKGIQDDEVSLRRARELVHEYGENEQPGSPEVKNITVTCDGSWSKRGFVAKFCVVSVIHFDTGLVVDYQVLSKYCRICDKNKNTEGDWYAAHQPQCKKL
;
A
#
# COMPACT_ATOMS: atom_id res chain seq x y z
N MET A 1 7.82 -25.16 -40.32
CA MET A 1 7.65 -24.89 -38.87
C MET A 1 8.04 -23.45 -38.64
N GLU A 2 7.06 -22.55 -38.63
CA GLU A 2 7.28 -21.18 -38.17
C GLU A 2 6.40 -20.99 -36.93
N THR A 3 7.00 -21.08 -35.77
CA THR A 3 6.40 -20.57 -34.53
C THR A 3 6.43 -19.05 -34.62
N VAL A 4 5.34 -18.47 -35.13
CA VAL A 4 5.08 -17.04 -35.02
C VAL A 4 5.00 -16.72 -33.53
N PHE A 5 6.00 -16.00 -33.03
CA PHE A 5 6.00 -15.46 -31.67
C PHE A 5 4.82 -14.50 -31.57
N GLU A 6 3.75 -14.92 -30.91
CA GLU A 6 2.53 -14.14 -30.72
C GLU A 6 2.83 -12.98 -29.75
N MET A 7 3.43 -11.91 -30.26
CA MET A 7 3.69 -10.69 -29.52
C MET A 7 2.34 -9.99 -29.31
N LYS A 8 1.63 -10.38 -28.26
CA LYS A 8 0.28 -9.88 -27.94
C LYS A 8 0.35 -8.36 -27.76
N ILE A 9 -0.25 -7.64 -28.71
CA ILE A 9 -0.31 -6.18 -28.73
C ILE A 9 -0.92 -5.70 -27.41
N MET A 10 -0.22 -4.79 -26.74
CA MET A 10 -0.70 -4.14 -25.51
C MET A 10 -1.79 -3.13 -25.84
N THR A 11 -3.04 -3.59 -25.89
CA THR A 11 -4.21 -2.74 -25.99
C THR A 11 -4.54 -2.12 -24.62
N SER A 12 -5.27 -1.00 -24.59
CA SER A 12 -5.68 -0.35 -23.34
C SER A 12 -6.42 -1.30 -22.39
N ASN A 13 -7.34 -2.11 -22.93
CA ASN A 13 -8.09 -3.09 -22.13
C ASN A 13 -7.17 -4.16 -21.53
N ARG A 14 -6.19 -4.64 -22.30
CA ARG A 14 -5.22 -5.62 -21.82
C ARG A 14 -4.28 -5.02 -20.78
N PHE A 15 -3.84 -3.77 -20.97
CA PHE A 15 -3.06 -3.04 -19.97
C PHE A 15 -3.81 -2.95 -18.64
N PHE A 16 -5.08 -2.53 -18.64
CA PHE A 16 -5.87 -2.44 -17.41
C PHE A 16 -6.11 -3.80 -16.76
N TYR A 17 -6.33 -4.85 -17.55
CA TYR A 17 -6.46 -6.21 -17.04
C TYR A 17 -5.17 -6.66 -16.32
N ILE A 18 -4.02 -6.56 -17.00
CA ILE A 18 -2.72 -6.95 -16.44
C ILE A 18 -2.37 -6.10 -15.22
N ALA A 19 -2.60 -4.78 -15.27
CA ALA A 19 -2.33 -3.89 -14.14
C ALA A 19 -3.11 -4.30 -12.89
N ARG A 20 -4.38 -4.70 -13.04
CA ARG A 20 -5.20 -5.19 -11.92
C ARG A 20 -4.71 -6.54 -11.38
N GLU A 21 -4.27 -7.44 -12.25
CA GLU A 21 -3.69 -8.71 -11.80
C GLU A 21 -2.37 -8.50 -11.04
N ILE A 22 -1.51 -7.59 -11.52
CA ILE A 22 -0.25 -7.24 -10.84
C ILE A 22 -0.55 -6.59 -9.49
N GLU A 23 -1.51 -5.66 -9.43
CA GLU A 23 -1.92 -5.01 -8.17
C GLU A 23 -2.43 -6.04 -7.15
N ALA A 24 -3.29 -6.97 -7.58
CA ALA A 24 -3.82 -8.02 -6.70
C ALA A 24 -2.72 -8.94 -6.16
N LYS A 25 -1.76 -9.34 -7.02
CA LYS A 25 -0.60 -10.14 -6.60
C LYS A 25 0.32 -9.35 -5.67
N GLY A 26 0.57 -8.08 -5.97
CA GLY A 26 1.36 -7.19 -5.11
C GLY A 26 0.79 -7.09 -3.71
N ILE A 27 -0.53 -6.93 -3.56
CA ILE A 27 -1.19 -6.92 -2.24
C ILE A 27 -0.98 -8.24 -1.49
N GLN A 28 -1.03 -9.38 -2.18
CA GLN A 28 -0.80 -10.68 -1.56
C GLN A 28 0.67 -10.85 -1.12
N ASP A 29 1.62 -10.43 -1.98
CA ASP A 29 3.05 -10.52 -1.70
C ASP A 29 3.47 -9.57 -0.56
N ASP A 30 2.85 -8.40 -0.48
CA ASP A 30 3.03 -7.44 0.61
C ASP A 30 2.64 -8.03 1.96
N GLU A 31 1.47 -8.68 2.04
CA GLU A 31 0.98 -9.31 3.28
C GLU A 31 1.93 -10.42 3.77
N VAL A 32 2.43 -11.25 2.84
CA VAL A 32 3.41 -12.29 3.16
C VAL A 32 4.73 -11.68 3.64
N SER A 33 5.19 -10.61 2.99
CA SER A 33 6.43 -9.93 3.32
C SER A 33 6.37 -9.25 4.69
N LEU A 34 5.29 -8.52 4.96
CA LEU A 34 5.06 -7.86 6.26
C LEU A 34 4.91 -8.87 7.39
N ARG A 35 4.19 -9.97 7.17
CA ARG A 35 4.06 -11.04 8.19
C ARG A 35 5.44 -11.58 8.56
N ARG A 36 6.27 -11.93 7.58
CA ARG A 36 7.63 -12.43 7.81
C ARG A 36 8.50 -11.40 8.54
N ALA A 37 8.41 -10.12 8.16
CA ALA A 37 9.14 -9.05 8.82
C ALA A 37 8.75 -8.91 10.31
N ARG A 38 7.44 -8.97 10.60
CA ARG A 38 6.91 -8.92 11.97
C ARG A 38 7.36 -10.13 12.79
N GLU A 39 7.33 -11.34 12.23
CA GLU A 39 7.84 -12.55 12.89
C GLU A 39 9.32 -12.41 13.27
N LEU A 40 10.17 -11.95 12.35
CA LEU A 40 11.60 -11.74 12.62
C LEU A 40 11.86 -10.64 13.65
N VAL A 41 11.10 -9.54 13.62
CA VAL A 41 11.19 -8.48 14.63
C VAL A 41 10.74 -8.99 15.99
N HIS A 42 9.69 -9.82 16.02
CA HIS A 42 9.21 -10.45 17.23
C HIS A 42 10.27 -11.38 17.82
N GLU A 43 10.93 -12.19 17.01
CA GLU A 43 12.03 -13.07 17.45
C GLU A 43 13.27 -12.27 17.92
N TYR A 44 13.58 -11.13 17.27
CA TYR A 44 14.73 -10.29 17.61
C TYR A 44 14.67 -9.69 19.02
N GLY A 45 13.47 -9.39 19.51
CA GLY A 45 13.27 -8.87 20.87
C GLY A 45 13.55 -9.95 21.92
N GLU A 46 14.82 -10.15 22.27
CA GLU A 46 15.22 -10.96 23.41
C GLU A 46 14.79 -10.27 24.72
N ASN A 47 13.96 -10.97 25.50
CA ASN A 47 13.65 -10.71 26.91
C ASN A 47 12.83 -9.44 27.25
N GLU A 48 11.52 -9.59 27.50
CA GLU A 48 10.92 -8.87 28.63
C GLU A 48 9.65 -9.54 29.21
N GLN A 49 9.69 -9.63 30.55
CA GLN A 49 8.73 -10.04 31.58
C GLN A 49 7.78 -11.25 31.35
N PRO A 50 7.89 -12.30 32.18
CA PRO A 50 6.94 -13.41 32.17
C PRO A 50 5.56 -12.94 32.69
N GLY A 51 4.52 -13.05 31.87
CA GLY A 51 3.13 -13.01 32.35
C GLY A 51 2.15 -12.05 31.68
N SER A 52 2.48 -11.37 30.58
CA SER A 52 1.49 -10.61 29.79
C SER A 52 1.26 -11.26 28.41
N PRO A 53 0.04 -11.21 27.85
CA PRO A 53 -0.26 -11.74 26.52
C PRO A 53 0.49 -10.95 25.44
N GLU A 54 1.71 -11.39 25.15
CA GLU A 54 2.56 -11.28 23.96
C GLU A 54 2.53 -10.00 23.08
N VAL A 55 2.29 -8.82 23.65
CA VAL A 55 2.51 -7.55 22.95
C VAL A 55 3.92 -7.05 23.27
N LYS A 56 4.79 -7.00 22.25
CA LYS A 56 6.15 -6.44 22.38
C LYS A 56 6.17 -4.96 22.04
N ASN A 57 6.81 -4.17 22.90
CA ASN A 57 7.15 -2.79 22.57
C ASN A 57 8.34 -2.80 21.62
N ILE A 58 8.23 -2.08 20.50
CA ILE A 58 9.29 -1.97 19.50
C ILE A 58 9.61 -0.51 19.23
N THR A 59 10.89 -0.23 18.97
CA THR A 59 11.31 1.10 18.52
C THR A 59 11.27 1.14 17.00
N VAL A 60 10.67 2.19 16.44
CA VAL A 60 10.50 2.34 14.99
C VAL A 60 10.98 3.69 14.51
N THR A 61 11.39 3.72 13.25
CA THR A 61 11.58 4.93 12.45
C THR A 61 10.53 4.95 11.34
N CYS A 62 10.21 6.13 10.84
CA CYS A 62 9.28 6.28 9.74
C CYS A 62 9.94 7.06 8.62
N ASP A 63 9.83 6.55 7.39
CA ASP A 63 10.24 7.27 6.19
C ASP A 63 9.12 7.22 5.15
N GLY A 64 9.10 8.17 4.23
CA GLY A 64 8.05 8.24 3.23
C GLY A 64 8.49 8.88 1.93
N SER A 65 7.91 8.39 0.84
CA SER A 65 8.18 8.90 -0.51
C SER A 65 6.93 9.51 -1.11
N TRP A 66 7.11 10.67 -1.75
CA TRP A 66 6.06 11.39 -2.45
C TRP A 66 6.15 11.09 -3.95
N SER A 67 5.00 10.88 -4.58
CA SER A 67 4.91 10.64 -6.03
C SER A 67 5.49 11.78 -6.90
N LYS A 68 5.58 12.99 -6.35
CA LYS A 68 6.15 14.19 -7.00
C LYS A 68 6.84 15.06 -5.96
N ARG A 69 7.81 15.87 -6.38
CA ARG A 69 8.44 16.88 -5.52
C ARG A 69 7.50 18.08 -5.30
N GLY A 70 7.58 18.68 -4.11
CA GLY A 70 6.82 19.88 -3.74
C GLY A 70 5.36 19.61 -3.37
N PHE A 71 4.60 20.69 -3.12
CA PHE A 71 3.21 20.66 -2.63
C PHE A 71 2.17 20.12 -3.64
N VAL A 72 2.59 19.50 -4.75
CA VAL A 72 1.73 19.00 -5.84
C VAL A 72 1.56 17.47 -5.83
N ALA A 73 2.19 16.77 -4.90
CA ALA A 73 2.05 15.33 -4.78
C ALA A 73 0.62 14.95 -4.38
N LYS A 74 0.01 14.02 -5.13
CA LYS A 74 -1.31 13.46 -4.83
C LYS A 74 -1.24 12.13 -4.09
N PHE A 75 -0.10 11.46 -4.16
CA PHE A 75 0.12 10.17 -3.52
C PHE A 75 1.43 10.18 -2.75
N CYS A 76 1.42 9.50 -1.61
CA CYS A 76 2.58 9.26 -0.76
C CYS A 76 2.50 7.83 -0.23
N VAL A 77 3.65 7.20 -0.02
CA VAL A 77 3.77 6.00 0.79
C VAL A 77 4.61 6.34 2.01
N VAL A 78 4.18 5.89 3.18
CA VAL A 78 4.92 6.01 4.44
C VAL A 78 5.15 4.59 4.94
N SER A 79 6.38 4.28 5.33
CA SER A 79 6.78 2.98 5.85
C SER A 79 7.21 3.11 7.31
N VAL A 80 6.80 2.16 8.13
CA VAL A 80 7.22 1.99 9.52
C VAL A 80 8.32 0.93 9.54
N ILE A 81 9.51 1.33 9.97
CA ILE A 81 10.74 0.54 9.89
C ILE A 81 11.21 0.27 11.32
N HIS A 82 11.36 -1.01 11.69
CA HIS A 82 11.93 -1.37 12.98
C HIS A 82 13.38 -0.89 13.08
N PHE A 83 13.71 -0.20 14.18
CA PHE A 83 14.97 0.53 14.32
C PHE A 83 16.20 -0.39 14.22
N ASP A 84 16.19 -1.53 14.91
CA ASP A 84 17.38 -2.38 15.00
C ASP A 84 17.57 -3.28 13.78
N THR A 85 16.47 -3.84 13.23
CA THR A 85 16.54 -4.80 12.12
C THR A 85 16.47 -4.12 10.75
N GLY A 86 16.01 -2.87 10.69
CA GLY A 86 15.77 -2.16 9.42
C GLY A 86 14.62 -2.74 8.59
N LEU A 87 13.82 -3.67 9.14
CA LEU A 87 12.71 -4.29 8.44
C LEU A 87 11.47 -3.40 8.47
N VAL A 88 10.76 -3.33 7.34
CA VAL A 88 9.46 -2.66 7.25
C VAL A 88 8.41 -3.58 7.91
N VAL A 89 7.82 -3.11 9.01
CA VAL A 89 6.80 -3.86 9.77
C VAL A 89 5.38 -3.44 9.40
N ASP A 90 5.24 -2.24 8.84
CA ASP A 90 3.97 -1.72 8.32
C ASP A 90 4.20 -0.62 7.28
N TYR A 91 3.19 -0.32 6.47
CA TYR A 91 3.20 0.82 5.57
C TYR A 91 1.78 1.37 5.33
N GLN A 92 1.69 2.63 4.93
CA GLN A 92 0.44 3.25 4.53
C GLN A 92 0.61 4.04 3.23
N VAL A 93 -0.28 3.78 2.27
CA VAL A 93 -0.44 4.62 1.09
C VAL A 93 -1.45 5.72 1.40
N LEU A 94 -1.01 6.96 1.26
CA LEU A 94 -1.78 8.18 1.47
C LEU A 94 -2.16 8.79 0.11
N SER A 95 -3.42 9.16 -0.06
CA SER A 95 -3.91 9.75 -1.30
C SER A 95 -4.68 11.04 -1.05
N LYS A 96 -4.35 12.12 -1.75
CA LYS A 96 -5.18 13.33 -1.88
C LYS A 96 -6.12 13.26 -3.09
N TYR A 97 -6.18 12.11 -3.75
CA TYR A 97 -6.98 11.88 -4.95
C TYR A 97 -8.01 10.78 -4.73
N CYS A 98 -9.23 11.04 -5.17
CA CYS A 98 -10.26 10.01 -5.36
C CYS A 98 -10.88 10.22 -6.73
N ARG A 99 -10.95 9.15 -7.54
CA ARG A 99 -11.54 9.21 -8.88
C ARG A 99 -13.02 9.55 -8.84
N ILE A 100 -13.76 9.05 -7.83
CA ILE A 100 -15.20 9.35 -7.69
C ILE A 100 -15.38 10.82 -7.33
N CYS A 101 -14.58 11.35 -6.39
CA CYS A 101 -14.61 12.78 -6.06
C CYS A 101 -14.23 13.67 -7.25
N ASP A 102 -13.20 13.31 -8.02
CA ASP A 102 -12.78 14.12 -9.17
C ASP A 102 -13.81 14.11 -10.32
N LYS A 103 -14.54 12.99 -10.50
CA LYS A 103 -15.65 12.92 -11.47
C LYS A 103 -16.85 13.76 -11.04
N ASN A 104 -17.14 13.80 -9.74
CA ASN A 104 -18.34 14.44 -9.20
C ASN A 104 -18.08 15.82 -8.57
N LYS A 105 -16.90 16.41 -8.81
CA LYS A 105 -16.54 17.72 -8.24
C LYS A 105 -17.44 18.87 -8.68
N ASN A 106 -18.15 18.70 -9.80
CA ASN A 106 -19.05 19.68 -10.40
C ASN A 106 -20.50 19.18 -10.47
N THR A 107 -20.84 18.07 -9.81
CA THR A 107 -22.22 17.58 -9.75
C THR A 107 -22.92 18.05 -8.48
N GLU A 108 -24.15 18.51 -8.64
CA GLU A 108 -25.05 18.87 -7.54
C GLU A 108 -25.72 17.61 -6.97
N GLY A 109 -25.95 17.56 -5.65
CA GLY A 109 -26.67 16.47 -4.96
C GLY A 109 -25.85 15.70 -3.91
N ASP A 110 -26.53 14.87 -3.11
CA ASP A 110 -25.99 14.16 -1.93
C ASP A 110 -25.18 12.89 -2.24
N TRP A 111 -24.53 12.82 -3.40
CA TRP A 111 -23.69 11.66 -3.74
C TRP A 111 -22.52 11.49 -2.77
N TYR A 112 -22.04 12.60 -2.18
CA TYR A 112 -20.89 12.59 -1.27
C TYR A 112 -21.19 11.82 0.01
N ALA A 113 -22.40 11.93 0.57
CA ALA A 113 -22.80 11.21 1.78
C ALA A 113 -22.71 9.69 1.58
N ALA A 114 -23.12 9.19 0.40
CA ALA A 114 -22.99 7.77 0.05
C ALA A 114 -21.53 7.35 -0.23
N HIS A 115 -20.70 8.26 -0.73
CA HIS A 115 -19.31 7.98 -1.07
C HIS A 115 -18.34 8.07 0.12
N GLN A 116 -18.59 8.98 1.06
CA GLN A 116 -17.68 9.32 2.16
C GLN A 116 -17.14 8.09 2.93
N PRO A 117 -17.94 7.07 3.28
CA PRO A 117 -17.45 5.89 4.00
C PRO A 117 -16.43 5.05 3.21
N GLN A 118 -16.42 5.17 1.89
CA GLN A 118 -15.55 4.42 0.97
C GLN A 118 -14.43 5.29 0.42
N CYS A 119 -14.38 6.57 0.78
CA CYS A 119 -13.43 7.52 0.26
C CYS A 119 -12.06 7.29 0.90
N LYS A 120 -11.11 6.77 0.12
CA LYS A 120 -9.71 6.61 0.54
C LYS A 120 -8.85 7.88 0.37
N LYS A 121 -9.50 9.02 0.08
CA LYS A 121 -8.82 10.31 0.00
C LYS A 121 -8.73 10.88 1.41
N LEU A 122 -7.53 11.31 1.78
CA LEU A 122 -7.24 12.09 2.99
C LEU A 122 -7.57 13.57 2.80
#